data_AF-A0A0F9F397-F1
#
_entry.id   AF-A0A0F9F397-F1
#
_cell.length_a   1.000
_cell.length_b   1.000
_cell.length_c   1.000
_cell.angle_alpha   90.00
_cell.angle_beta   90.00
_cell.angle_gamma   90.00
#
_symmetry.space_group_name_H-M   'P 1'
#
loop_
_entity.id
_entity.type
_entity.pdbx_description
1 polymer ?
#
loop_
_entity_poly.entity_id
_entity_poly.type
_entity_poly.pdbx_seq_one_letter_code
_entity_poly.pdbx_strand_id
1 'polypeptide(L)'
;MKQTELEKKLAGLINAENRENDSNTPDFILSEYMMGCLDAFELASNKREVWFGVELDILNDWESLIMEALGEASMCWSETPKGVFDSTKAAQIGKKLLSDIKTKATSTTK
;
A
#
# COMPACT_ATOMS: atom_id res chain seq x y z
N MET A 1 21.52 -18.00 7.18
CA MET A 1 20.51 -18.40 6.18
C MET A 1 21.24 -18.91 4.95
N LYS A 2 20.71 -19.90 4.22
CA LYS A 2 21.33 -20.37 2.96
C LYS A 2 20.98 -19.39 1.83
N GLN A 3 22.00 -18.94 1.10
CA GLN A 3 21.81 -18.18 -0.15
C GLN A 3 21.02 -19.01 -1.17
N THR A 4 20.08 -18.36 -1.84
CA THR A 4 19.28 -18.87 -2.95
C THR A 4 20.14 -19.07 -4.21
N GLU A 5 19.68 -19.93 -5.12
CA GLU A 5 20.37 -20.17 -6.39
C GLU A 5 20.41 -18.93 -7.30
N LEU A 6 19.45 -18.03 -7.15
CA LEU A 6 19.45 -16.75 -7.86
C LEU A 6 20.57 -15.84 -7.35
N GLU A 7 20.70 -15.70 -6.03
CA GLU A 7 21.75 -14.90 -5.40
C GLU A 7 23.14 -15.39 -5.80
N LYS A 8 23.36 -16.71 -5.87
CA LYS A 8 24.64 -17.29 -6.32
C LYS A 8 24.97 -16.97 -7.77
N LYS A 9 23.98 -17.08 -8.67
CA LYS A 9 24.15 -16.78 -10.09
C LYS A 9 24.42 -15.29 -10.31
N LEU A 10 23.70 -14.44 -9.60
CA LEU A 10 23.86 -12.99 -9.68
C LEU A 10 25.24 -12.56 -9.15
N ALA A 11 25.65 -13.07 -7.99
CA ALA A 11 26.98 -12.82 -7.45
C ALA A 11 28.10 -13.32 -8.38
N GLY A 12 27.94 -14.51 -8.97
CA GLY A 12 28.89 -15.04 -9.95
C GLY A 12 29.02 -14.16 -11.20
N LEU A 13 27.91 -13.64 -11.71
CA LEU A 13 27.89 -12.75 -12.88
C LEU A 13 28.56 -11.41 -12.57
N ILE A 14 28.22 -10.79 -11.42
CA ILE A 14 28.79 -9.51 -10.98
C ILE A 14 30.31 -9.63 -10.81
N ASN A 15 30.77 -10.72 -10.17
CA ASN A 15 32.20 -10.98 -9.97
C ASN A 15 32.95 -11.27 -11.28
N ALA A 16 32.31 -11.96 -12.23
CA ALA A 16 32.93 -12.32 -13.51
C ALA A 16 33.05 -11.13 -14.47
N GLU A 17 32.05 -10.23 -14.46
CA GLU A 17 32.02 -9.05 -15.34
C GLU A 17 32.87 -7.88 -14.79
N ASN A 18 33.24 -7.91 -13.50
CA ASN A 18 34.14 -6.96 -12.84
C ASN A 18 33.85 -5.47 -13.13
N ARG A 19 32.58 -5.14 -13.45
CA ARG A 19 32.18 -3.81 -13.93
C ARG A 19 32.36 -2.72 -12.89
N GLU A 20 32.26 -3.07 -11.61
CA GLU A 20 32.47 -2.11 -10.53
C GLU A 20 33.93 -1.62 -10.49
N ASN A 21 34.89 -2.53 -10.69
CA ASN A 21 36.31 -2.20 -10.65
C ASN A 21 36.80 -1.50 -11.93
N ASP A 22 36.15 -1.75 -13.08
CA ASP A 22 36.52 -1.13 -14.36
C ASP A 22 36.00 0.32 -14.48
N SER A 23 34.91 0.65 -13.78
CA SER A 23 34.28 1.98 -13.89
C SER A 23 34.87 3.03 -12.93
N ASN A 24 35.54 2.62 -11.84
CA ASN A 24 35.91 3.50 -10.72
C ASN A 24 34.74 4.37 -10.23
N THR A 25 33.50 3.88 -10.39
CA THR A 25 32.30 4.65 -10.02
C THR A 25 32.21 4.69 -8.49
N PRO A 26 32.16 5.87 -7.87
CA PRO A 26 31.94 5.97 -6.43
C PRO A 26 30.67 5.24 -5.99
N ASP A 27 30.74 4.53 -4.85
CA ASP A 27 29.65 3.69 -4.31
C ASP A 27 28.30 4.41 -4.23
N PHE A 28 28.29 5.72 -3.98
CA PHE A 28 27.05 6.50 -3.91
C PHE A 28 26.31 6.59 -5.25
N ILE A 29 27.04 6.70 -6.37
CA ILE A 29 26.45 6.75 -7.73
C ILE A 29 25.87 5.39 -8.10
N LEU A 30 26.57 4.32 -7.73
CA LEU A 30 26.08 2.96 -7.93
C LEU A 30 24.82 2.70 -7.09
N SER A 31 24.81 3.15 -5.83
CA SER A 31 23.63 3.07 -4.97
C SER A 31 22.45 3.84 -5.56
N GLU A 32 22.65 5.06 -6.06
CA GLU A 32 21.61 5.86 -6.73
C GLU A 32 21.06 5.14 -7.97
N TYR A 33 21.94 4.55 -8.78
CA TYR A 33 21.53 3.76 -9.95
C TYR A 33 20.67 2.55 -9.55
N MET A 34 21.11 1.79 -8.54
CA MET A 34 20.38 0.62 -8.05
C MET A 34 19.02 1.01 -7.46
N MET A 35 18.94 2.12 -6.74
CA MET A 35 17.66 2.68 -6.27
C MET A 35 16.74 3.04 -7.44
N GLY A 36 17.26 3.70 -8.47
CA GLY A 36 16.47 3.99 -9.68
C GLY A 36 15.95 2.74 -10.40
N CYS A 37 16.72 1.64 -10.39
CA CYS A 37 16.25 0.34 -10.90
C CYS A 37 15.12 -0.25 -10.05
N LEU A 38 15.20 -0.13 -8.73
CA LEU A 38 14.15 -0.57 -7.81
C LEU A 38 12.86 0.24 -7.97
N ASP A 39 12.97 1.57 -8.09
CA ASP A 39 11.83 2.46 -8.34
C ASP A 39 11.13 2.10 -9.67
N ALA A 40 11.91 1.85 -10.72
CA ALA A 40 11.38 1.44 -12.02
C ALA A 40 10.66 0.07 -11.93
N PHE A 41 11.20 -0.85 -11.15
CA PHE A 41 10.59 -2.15 -10.90
C PHE A 41 9.27 -2.04 -10.11
N GLU A 42 9.23 -1.19 -9.08
CA GLU A 42 8.02 -0.92 -8.30
C GLU A 42 6.92 -0.30 -9.18
N LEU A 43 7.27 0.71 -9.98
CA LEU A 43 6.35 1.33 -10.94
C LEU A 43 5.77 0.31 -11.92
N ALA A 44 6.60 -0.60 -12.43
CA ALA A 44 6.15 -1.66 -13.33
C ALA A 44 5.25 -2.69 -12.61
N SER A 45 5.57 -3.04 -11.36
CA SER A 45 4.78 -3.96 -10.55
C SER A 45 3.41 -3.39 -10.22
N ASN A 46 3.32 -2.10 -9.88
CA ASN A 46 2.06 -1.41 -9.63
C ASN A 46 1.20 -1.35 -10.91
N LYS A 47 1.80 -1.05 -12.07
CA LYS A 47 1.09 -1.10 -13.36
C LYS A 47 0.61 -2.50 -13.71
N ARG A 48 1.39 -3.53 -13.38
CA ARG A 48 1.02 -4.93 -13.57
C ARG A 48 -0.19 -5.30 -12.72
N GLU A 49 -0.23 -4.86 -11.46
CA GLU A 49 -1.38 -5.09 -10.57
C GLU A 49 -2.66 -4.45 -11.13
N VAL A 50 -2.57 -3.20 -11.59
CA VAL A 50 -3.66 -2.53 -12.30
C VAL A 50 -4.09 -3.29 -13.57
N TRP A 51 -3.14 -3.83 -14.35
CA TRP A 51 -3.44 -4.62 -15.55
C TRP A 51 -4.20 -5.92 -15.24
N PHE A 52 -3.89 -6.58 -14.13
CA PHE A 52 -4.63 -7.75 -13.65
C PHE A 52 -5.99 -7.40 -13.03
N GLY A 53 -6.40 -6.13 -13.04
CA GLY A 53 -7.66 -5.70 -12.43
C GLY A 53 -7.62 -5.70 -10.91
N VAL A 54 -6.42 -5.75 -10.31
CA VAL A 54 -6.24 -5.36 -8.91
C VAL A 54 -6.29 -3.84 -8.91
N GLU A 55 -7.50 -3.29 -8.98
CA GLU A 55 -7.74 -1.96 -8.41
C GLU A 55 -7.13 -2.01 -7.02
N LEU A 56 -6.22 -1.08 -6.72
CA LEU A 56 -5.65 -0.90 -5.40
C LEU A 56 -6.76 -1.08 -4.36
N ASP A 57 -6.75 -2.23 -3.68
CA ASP A 57 -7.79 -2.65 -2.72
C ASP A 57 -7.86 -1.67 -1.52
N ILE A 58 -6.89 -0.76 -1.46
CA ILE A 58 -6.83 0.46 -0.63
C ILE A 58 -8.07 1.36 -0.86
N LEU A 59 -8.69 1.30 -2.05
CA LEU A 59 -9.94 1.98 -2.39
C LEU A 59 -11.15 1.04 -2.45
N ASN A 60 -11.05 -0.25 -2.14
CA ASN A 60 -12.18 -1.18 -2.30
C ASN A 60 -12.71 -1.74 -0.98
N ASP A 61 -11.98 -1.60 0.14
CA ASP A 61 -12.52 -1.87 1.48
C ASP A 61 -12.83 -0.60 2.29
N TRP A 62 -13.65 0.28 1.71
CA TRP A 62 -14.22 1.42 2.45
C TRP A 62 -15.08 0.97 3.63
N GLU A 63 -15.55 -0.27 3.64
CA GLU A 63 -16.38 -0.78 4.73
C GLU A 63 -15.56 -0.94 6.01
N SER A 64 -14.39 -1.60 5.95
CA SER A 64 -13.53 -1.73 7.13
C SER A 64 -13.04 -0.38 7.66
N LEU A 65 -12.56 0.48 6.77
CA LEU A 65 -12.02 1.80 7.11
C LEU A 65 -13.06 2.71 7.80
N ILE A 66 -14.31 2.72 7.31
CA ILE A 66 -15.39 3.50 7.91
C ILE A 66 -15.78 2.95 9.28
N MET A 67 -15.82 1.63 9.43
CA MET A 67 -16.22 0.98 10.68
C MET A 67 -15.16 1.15 11.78
N GLU A 68 -13.88 1.07 11.44
CA GLU A 68 -12.76 1.34 12.34
C GLU A 68 -12.79 2.81 12.83
N ALA A 69 -12.89 3.77 11.91
CA ALA A 69 -12.96 5.19 12.25
C ALA A 69 -14.18 5.53 13.14
N LEU A 70 -15.34 4.89 12.91
CA LEU A 70 -16.52 5.04 13.76
C LEU A 70 -16.29 4.47 15.17
N GLY A 71 -15.61 3.33 15.27
CA GLY A 71 -15.23 2.73 16.55
C GLY A 71 -14.28 3.63 17.34
N GLU A 72 -13.22 4.13 16.70
CA GLU A 72 -12.27 5.08 17.30
C GLU A 72 -12.95 6.37 17.76
N ALA A 73 -13.76 6.99 16.90
CA ALA A 73 -14.51 8.19 17.25
C ALA A 73 -15.46 7.96 18.43
N SER A 74 -16.01 6.76 18.58
CA SER A 74 -16.83 6.40 19.74
C SER A 74 -16.03 6.25 21.03
N MET A 75 -14.73 5.91 20.97
CA MET A 75 -13.86 5.74 22.14
C MET A 75 -13.18 7.03 22.59
N CYS A 76 -13.04 8.02 21.69
CA CYS A 76 -12.28 9.26 21.93
C CYS A 76 -13.06 10.40 22.60
N TRP A 77 -14.09 10.12 23.40
CA TRP A 77 -14.88 11.19 24.04
C TRP A 77 -14.13 11.78 25.23
N SER A 78 -13.72 13.05 25.13
CA SER A 78 -13.05 13.80 26.21
C SER A 78 -14.00 14.30 27.29
N GLU A 79 -15.29 14.41 26.99
CA GLU A 79 -16.37 14.65 27.96
C GLU A 79 -17.26 13.42 28.02
N THR A 80 -17.58 12.96 29.23
CA THR A 80 -18.33 11.72 29.47
C THR A 80 -19.58 11.66 28.59
N PRO A 81 -19.65 10.75 27.59
CA PRO A 81 -20.91 10.44 26.94
C PRO A 81 -21.94 10.13 28.02
N LYS A 82 -23.07 10.84 28.05
CA LYS A 82 -24.22 10.35 28.81
C LYS A 82 -24.87 9.22 28.00
N GLY A 83 -24.17 8.09 27.88
CA GLY A 83 -24.62 6.95 27.08
C GLY A 83 -23.65 5.77 27.13
N VAL A 84 -24.19 4.56 27.02
CA VAL A 84 -23.43 3.32 26.80
C VAL A 84 -23.18 3.19 25.29
N PHE A 85 -21.99 2.74 24.90
CA PHE A 85 -21.73 2.42 23.50
C PHE A 85 -22.74 1.39 22.98
N ASP A 86 -23.51 1.77 21.98
CA ASP A 86 -24.43 0.89 21.28
C ASP A 86 -23.79 0.46 19.94
N SER A 87 -23.19 -0.73 19.96
CA SER A 87 -22.53 -1.31 18.79
C SER A 87 -23.48 -1.54 17.63
N THR A 88 -24.76 -1.83 17.92
CA THR A 88 -25.79 -2.03 16.89
C THR A 88 -26.08 -0.71 16.19
N LYS A 89 -26.21 0.36 16.97
CA LYS A 89 -26.44 1.71 16.43
C LYS A 89 -25.23 2.21 15.64
N ALA A 90 -24.02 1.98 16.12
CA ALA A 90 -22.79 2.33 15.40
C ALA A 90 -22.70 1.62 14.04
N ALA A 91 -22.98 0.31 14.00
CA ALA A 91 -23.00 -0.46 12.75
C ALA A 91 -24.07 0.04 11.76
N GLN A 92 -25.25 0.44 12.23
CA GLN A 92 -26.28 1.05 11.38
C GLN A 92 -25.81 2.37 10.76
N ILE A 93 -25.14 3.22 11.55
CA ILE A 93 -24.60 4.50 11.08
C ILE A 93 -23.52 4.25 10.01
N GLY A 94 -22.61 3.31 10.25
CA GLY A 94 -21.56 2.95 9.28
C GLY A 94 -22.13 2.45 7.95
N LYS A 95 -23.11 1.54 7.99
CA LYS A 95 -23.77 1.05 6.77
C LYS A 95 -24.46 2.15 5.98
N LYS A 96 -25.13 3.08 6.69
CA LYS A 96 -25.77 4.24 6.05
C LYS A 96 -24.73 5.15 5.38
N LEU A 97 -23.65 5.48 6.08
CA LEU A 97 -22.59 6.34 5.57
C LEU A 97 -21.94 5.74 4.31
N LEU A 98 -21.64 4.44 4.34
CA LEU A 98 -21.09 3.73 3.19
C LEU A 98 -22.04 3.81 1.97
N SER A 99 -23.34 3.64 2.19
CA SER A 99 -24.35 3.77 1.13
C SER A 99 -24.43 5.18 0.55
N ASP A 100 -24.39 6.21 1.40
CA ASP A 100 -24.44 7.61 0.98
C ASP A 100 -23.21 7.99 0.14
N ILE A 101 -22.02 7.51 0.53
CA ILE A 101 -20.76 7.71 -0.21
C ILE A 101 -20.82 7.03 -1.58
N LYS A 102 -21.23 5.75 -1.64
CA LYS A 102 -21.36 5.00 -2.91
C LYS A 102 -22.33 5.68 -3.88
N THR A 103 -23.44 6.20 -3.37
CA THR A 103 -24.45 6.90 -4.18
C THR A 103 -23.90 8.21 -4.75
N LYS A 104 -23.14 8.96 -3.97
CA LYS A 104 -22.57 10.24 -4.41
C LYS A 104 -21.40 10.07 -5.39
N ALA A 105 -20.56 9.05 -5.17
CA ALA A 105 -19.45 8.71 -6.06
C ALA A 105 -19.95 8.36 -7.47
N THR A 106 -20.98 7.52 -7.58
CA THR A 106 -21.60 7.12 -8.86
C THR A 106 -22.36 8.26 -9.56
N SER A 107 -22.83 9.26 -8.82
CA SER A 107 -23.54 10.43 -9.37
C SER A 107 -22.62 11.49 -9.99
N THR A 108 -21.31 11.43 -9.69
CA THR A 108 -20.32 12.42 -10.14
C THR A 108 -19.66 12.03 -11.47
N THR A 109 -19.95 10.82 -11.99
CA THR A 109 -19.35 10.25 -13.21
C THR A 109 -20.22 10.41 -14.47
N LYS A 110 -21.28 11.23 -14.42
CA LYS A 110 -22.11 11.63 -15.58
C LYS A 110 -21.98 13.13 -15.83
#